data_AF-A0A4Y9Q393-F1
#
_entry.id   AF-A0A4Y9Q393-F1
#
_cell.length_a   1.000
_cell.length_b   1.000
_cell.length_c   1.000
_cell.angle_alpha   90.00
_cell.angle_beta   90.00
_cell.angle_gamma   90.00
#
_symmetry.space_group_name_H-M   'P 1'
#
loop_
_entity.id
_entity.type
_entity.pdbx_description
1 polymer ?
#
loop_
_entity_poly.entity_id
_entity_poly.type
_entity_poly.pdbx_seq_one_letter_code
_entity_poly.pdbx_strand_id
1 'polypeptide(L)'
;MASTRRRALMATVVAAVLTGSALAAPAVASEAAPIDVQVLAITDLHGYLSPPADQANGTIGTSDGRVLSVGGAAYLATHLDAAAEGVDNSLRVSNGDSFTGWQWQVTMTRDEPTIEVLNALDIEASTVGNHELDISEWFLADHMAAGDCDGDPGMCFPQSDGTAFAGADFPFLAGNLTRTPDGSEPFAASYVREVRGEGGVRARSASSASPRRPWSGSSRRIRWVRCRRGRCWTPWTPRQSASQPRA
;
A
#
# COMPACT_ATOMS: atom_id res chain seq x y z
N MET A 1 4.75 80.27 -58.27
CA MET A 1 5.04 80.24 -56.83
C MET A 1 4.24 79.12 -56.19
N ALA A 2 4.92 78.15 -55.56
CA ALA A 2 4.35 77.16 -54.64
C ALA A 2 3.29 76.21 -55.28
N SER A 3 2.97 75.01 -54.80
CA SER A 3 3.44 74.16 -53.73
C SER A 3 2.92 72.75 -54.04
N THR A 4 3.71 71.74 -53.69
CA THR A 4 3.30 70.44 -53.14
C THR A 4 1.81 70.05 -53.16
N ARG A 5 1.50 68.82 -53.64
CA ARG A 5 1.06 67.67 -52.80
C ARG A 5 0.52 66.51 -53.65
N ARG A 6 1.21 65.37 -53.53
CA ARG A 6 0.73 63.98 -53.37
C ARG A 6 -0.72 63.66 -53.79
N ARG A 7 -0.87 62.63 -54.65
CA ARG A 7 -1.83 61.49 -54.57
C ARG A 7 -1.57 60.58 -55.78
N ALA A 8 -1.01 59.40 -55.56
CA ALA A 8 -1.73 58.14 -55.34
C ALA A 8 -1.66 57.29 -56.62
N LEU A 9 -0.61 56.48 -56.74
CA LEU A 9 -0.57 55.38 -57.68
C LEU A 9 -0.88 54.10 -56.91
N MET A 10 -2.08 53.59 -57.15
CA MET A 10 -2.45 52.21 -56.90
C MET A 10 -1.43 51.30 -57.58
N ALA A 11 -0.79 50.43 -56.81
CA ALA A 11 -0.14 49.25 -57.34
C ALA A 11 -0.61 48.05 -56.51
N THR A 12 -1.58 47.36 -57.08
CA THR A 12 -1.99 46.00 -56.72
C THR A 12 -0.77 45.08 -56.74
N VAL A 13 -0.31 44.66 -55.57
CA VAL A 13 0.60 43.51 -55.45
C VAL A 13 -0.26 42.32 -55.04
N VAL A 14 -0.43 41.39 -55.99
CA VAL A 14 -1.02 40.07 -55.77
C VAL A 14 -0.10 39.31 -54.81
N ALA A 15 -0.52 39.16 -53.56
CA ALA A 15 0.17 38.31 -52.60
C ALA A 15 -0.06 36.85 -53.00
N ALA A 16 0.96 36.22 -53.59
CA ALA A 16 0.99 34.78 -53.78
C ALA A 16 1.06 34.11 -52.40
N VAL A 17 -0.09 33.62 -51.91
CA VAL A 17 -0.16 32.78 -50.73
C VAL A 17 0.43 31.42 -51.11
N LEU A 18 1.72 31.24 -50.87
CA LEU A 18 2.32 29.90 -50.80
C LEU A 18 1.83 29.26 -49.51
N THR A 19 0.77 28.46 -49.60
CA THR A 19 0.38 27.52 -48.55
C THR A 19 1.52 26.52 -48.38
N GLY A 20 2.48 26.86 -47.52
CA GLY A 20 3.45 25.91 -46.99
C GLY A 20 2.69 24.91 -46.14
N SER A 21 2.33 23.77 -46.74
CA SER A 21 1.90 22.59 -46.01
C SER A 21 3.10 22.09 -45.21
N ALA A 22 3.30 22.67 -44.03
CA ALA A 22 4.17 22.08 -43.02
C ALA A 22 3.53 20.72 -42.68
N LEU A 23 4.14 19.66 -43.21
CA LEU A 23 3.96 18.30 -42.70
C LEU A 23 4.37 18.37 -41.23
N ALA A 24 3.38 18.55 -40.34
CA ALA A 24 3.55 18.27 -38.94
C ALA A 24 3.84 16.77 -38.86
N ALA A 25 5.14 16.41 -38.82
CA ALA A 25 5.54 15.10 -38.38
C ALA A 25 4.83 14.87 -37.03
N PRO A 26 4.15 13.74 -36.82
CA PRO A 26 3.58 13.46 -35.52
C PRO A 26 4.73 13.56 -34.53
N ALA A 27 4.61 14.45 -33.55
CA ALA A 27 5.50 14.43 -32.42
C ALA A 27 5.30 13.05 -31.77
N VAL A 28 6.22 12.14 -32.06
CA VAL A 28 6.31 10.87 -31.35
C VAL A 28 6.67 11.30 -29.94
N ALA A 29 5.67 11.36 -29.06
CA ALA A 29 5.93 11.56 -27.64
C ALA A 29 6.90 10.44 -27.26
N SER A 30 8.13 10.82 -26.90
CA SER A 30 9.09 9.87 -26.35
C SER A 30 8.42 9.25 -25.14
N GLU A 31 8.05 7.98 -25.25
CA GLU A 31 7.52 7.23 -24.14
C GLU A 31 8.60 7.27 -23.05
N ALA A 32 8.25 7.78 -21.87
CA ALA A 32 9.20 7.82 -20.77
C ALA A 32 9.68 6.40 -20.48
N ALA A 33 10.98 6.23 -20.25
CA ALA A 33 11.53 4.92 -19.93
C ALA A 33 10.75 4.30 -18.75
N PRO A 34 10.42 3.00 -18.79
CA PRO A 34 9.80 2.33 -17.66
C PRO A 34 10.62 2.52 -16.39
N ILE A 35 9.94 2.77 -15.27
CA ILE A 35 10.58 2.85 -13.95
C ILE A 35 10.32 1.53 -13.25
N ASP A 36 11.39 0.82 -12.90
CA ASP A 36 11.29 -0.39 -12.10
C ASP A 36 10.96 -0.04 -10.65
N VAL A 37 9.99 -0.78 -10.10
CA VAL A 37 9.50 -0.61 -8.73
C VAL A 37 9.31 -2.00 -8.12
N GLN A 38 9.86 -2.20 -6.92
CA GLN A 38 9.68 -3.41 -6.12
C GLN A 38 8.72 -3.11 -4.97
N VAL A 39 7.77 -4.01 -4.73
CA VAL A 39 6.89 -3.95 -3.56
C VAL A 39 7.11 -5.21 -2.75
N LEU A 40 7.67 -5.04 -1.56
CA LEU A 40 7.85 -6.07 -0.56
C LEU A 40 6.67 -5.98 0.41
N ALA A 41 5.72 -6.90 0.27
CA ALA A 41 4.51 -6.92 1.08
C ALA A 41 4.58 -8.01 2.15
N ILE A 42 4.22 -7.65 3.36
CA ILE A 42 3.96 -8.57 4.47
C ILE A 42 2.47 -8.59 4.78
N THR A 43 1.97 -9.65 5.42
CA THR A 43 0.56 -9.79 5.76
C THR A 43 0.44 -10.73 6.96
N ASP A 44 -0.65 -10.59 7.73
CA ASP A 44 -1.02 -11.55 8.78
C ASP A 44 0.12 -11.77 9.79
N LEU A 45 0.86 -10.70 10.13
CA LEU A 45 1.97 -10.79 11.09
C LEU A 45 1.46 -11.24 12.45
N HIS A 46 0.23 -10.85 12.84
CA HIS A 46 -0.43 -11.28 14.07
C HIS A 46 0.52 -11.27 15.28
N GLY A 47 1.29 -10.19 15.45
CA GLY A 47 2.25 -10.06 16.54
C GLY A 47 3.23 -11.23 16.74
N TYR A 48 3.55 -12.02 15.70
CA TYR A 48 4.56 -13.08 15.75
C TYR A 48 5.98 -12.49 15.67
N LEU A 49 6.35 -11.73 16.70
CA LEU A 49 7.61 -10.99 16.75
C LEU A 49 8.79 -11.88 17.14
N SER A 50 8.56 -12.84 18.04
CA SER A 50 9.60 -13.78 18.47
C SER A 50 9.74 -14.93 17.48
N PRO A 51 10.96 -15.46 17.27
CA PRO A 51 11.14 -16.71 16.55
C PRO A 51 10.26 -17.80 17.17
N PRO A 52 9.55 -18.58 16.35
CA PRO A 52 8.69 -19.65 16.84
C PRO A 52 9.49 -20.69 17.63
N ALA A 53 9.01 -21.02 18.83
CA ALA A 53 9.68 -21.92 19.76
C ALA A 53 9.37 -23.41 19.51
N ASP A 54 8.37 -23.71 18.67
CA ASP A 54 8.00 -25.08 18.30
C ASP A 54 8.18 -25.33 16.80
N GLN A 55 8.39 -26.60 16.44
CA GLN A 55 8.53 -26.99 15.05
C GLN A 55 7.21 -26.91 14.27
N ALA A 56 6.07 -26.87 14.97
CA ALA A 56 4.74 -26.89 14.37
C ALA A 56 4.37 -25.56 13.68
N ASN A 57 4.86 -24.43 14.17
CA ASN A 57 4.51 -23.10 13.65
C ASN A 57 5.72 -22.32 13.10
N GLY A 58 6.87 -22.97 13.00
CA GLY A 58 8.15 -22.30 12.76
C GLY A 58 9.09 -22.99 11.83
N THR A 59 8.61 -23.97 11.06
CA THR A 59 9.45 -24.68 10.11
C THR A 59 8.79 -24.83 8.75
N ILE A 60 9.62 -24.78 7.70
CA ILE A 60 9.21 -25.09 6.34
C ILE A 60 10.10 -26.18 5.77
N GLY A 61 9.49 -27.12 5.06
CA GLY A 61 10.21 -28.12 4.27
C GLY A 61 10.61 -27.52 2.92
N THR A 62 11.87 -27.72 2.52
CA THR A 62 12.38 -27.32 1.20
C THR A 62 12.28 -28.48 0.22
N SER A 63 12.35 -28.18 -1.09
CA SER A 63 12.27 -29.19 -2.16
C SER A 63 13.41 -30.23 -2.14
N ASP A 64 14.53 -29.90 -1.50
CA ASP A 64 15.68 -30.79 -1.31
C ASP A 64 15.62 -31.57 0.03
N GLY A 65 14.49 -31.50 0.75
CA GLY A 65 14.23 -32.29 1.96
C GLY A 65 14.81 -31.70 3.25
N ARG A 66 15.36 -30.48 3.23
CA ARG A 66 15.76 -29.77 4.45
C ARG A 66 14.54 -29.19 5.16
N VAL A 67 14.71 -28.96 6.46
CA VAL A 67 13.75 -28.25 7.31
C VAL A 67 14.41 -26.95 7.75
N LEU A 68 13.84 -25.83 7.37
CA LEU A 68 14.32 -24.50 7.76
C LEU A 68 13.46 -23.98 8.90
N SER A 69 14.10 -23.41 9.92
CA SER A 69 13.38 -22.59 10.91
C SER A 69 13.15 -21.20 10.33
N VAL A 70 11.91 -20.71 10.42
CA VAL A 70 11.47 -19.44 9.82
C VAL A 70 10.58 -18.66 10.78
N GLY A 71 10.41 -17.37 10.51
CA GLY A 71 9.49 -16.50 11.26
C GLY A 71 10.15 -15.70 12.37
N GLY A 72 9.36 -14.83 13.00
CA GLY A 72 9.85 -13.79 13.88
C GLY A 72 10.32 -12.54 13.13
N ALA A 73 10.32 -11.40 13.83
CA ALA A 73 10.64 -10.09 13.27
C ALA A 73 12.06 -10.03 12.71
N ALA A 74 13.06 -10.58 13.41
CA ALA A 74 14.45 -10.58 12.94
C ALA A 74 14.67 -11.40 11.66
N TYR A 75 13.96 -12.52 11.53
CA TYR A 75 13.98 -13.32 10.30
C TYR A 75 13.38 -12.50 9.15
N LEU A 76 12.23 -11.87 9.38
CA LEU A 76 11.55 -11.06 8.39
C LEU A 76 12.42 -9.87 7.94
N ALA A 77 13.01 -9.13 8.88
CA ALA A 77 13.93 -8.01 8.61
C ALA A 77 15.07 -8.43 7.68
N THR A 78 15.77 -9.52 8.03
CA THR A 78 16.90 -10.05 7.26
C THR A 78 16.52 -10.33 5.80
N HIS A 79 15.34 -10.91 5.57
CA HIS A 79 14.89 -11.27 4.23
C HIS A 79 14.38 -10.07 3.43
N LEU A 80 13.72 -9.11 4.10
CA LEU A 80 13.30 -7.86 3.47
C LEU A 80 14.52 -7.00 3.07
N ASP A 81 15.56 -6.95 3.91
CA ASP A 81 16.81 -6.24 3.62
C ASP A 81 17.52 -6.89 2.43
N ALA A 82 17.69 -8.22 2.45
CA ALA A 82 18.31 -8.95 1.35
C ALA A 82 17.52 -8.82 0.03
N ALA A 83 16.19 -8.78 0.09
CA ALA A 83 15.35 -8.62 -1.11
C ALA A 83 15.42 -7.20 -1.69
N ALA A 84 15.67 -6.19 -0.85
CA ALA A 84 15.78 -4.78 -1.26
C ALA A 84 17.20 -4.39 -1.71
N GLU A 85 18.21 -5.24 -1.47
CA GLU A 85 19.60 -4.94 -1.79
C GLU A 85 19.79 -4.64 -3.29
N GLY A 86 20.33 -3.46 -3.59
CA GLY A 86 20.57 -3.01 -4.97
C GLY A 86 19.32 -2.53 -5.73
N VAL A 87 18.17 -2.37 -5.06
CA VAL A 87 16.92 -1.91 -5.69
C VAL A 87 16.58 -0.48 -5.25
N ASP A 88 16.70 0.49 -6.15
CA ASP A 88 16.51 1.92 -5.84
C ASP A 88 15.08 2.29 -5.42
N ASN A 89 14.07 1.65 -6.02
CA ASN A 89 12.65 1.90 -5.76
C ASN A 89 11.99 0.68 -5.10
N SER A 90 12.50 0.25 -3.93
CA SER A 90 11.88 -0.80 -3.12
C SER A 90 10.99 -0.19 -2.04
N LEU A 91 9.71 -0.59 -2.01
CA LEU A 91 8.73 -0.21 -1.01
C LEU A 91 8.44 -1.39 -0.08
N ARG A 92 8.28 -1.12 1.21
CA ARG A 92 7.79 -2.11 2.19
C ARG A 92 6.39 -1.73 2.63
N VAL A 93 5.46 -2.67 2.56
CA VAL A 93 4.06 -2.45 2.93
C VAL A 93 3.51 -3.61 3.75
N SER A 94 2.53 -3.33 4.60
CA SER A 94 1.74 -4.36 5.27
C SER A 94 0.32 -4.40 4.71
N ASN A 95 -0.21 -5.61 4.53
CA ASN A 95 -1.56 -5.87 4.06
C ASN A 95 -2.57 -6.03 5.22
N GLY A 96 -2.20 -5.63 6.44
CA GLY A 96 -3.07 -5.71 7.62
C GLY A 96 -2.96 -7.04 8.36
N ASP A 97 -3.83 -7.21 9.35
CA ASP A 97 -3.79 -8.28 10.35
C ASP A 97 -2.38 -8.44 10.96
N SER A 98 -1.74 -7.31 11.23
CA SER A 98 -0.50 -7.24 11.97
C SER A 98 -0.73 -7.38 13.48
N PHE A 99 -1.90 -6.96 13.97
CA PHE A 99 -2.28 -7.02 15.38
C PHE A 99 -2.96 -8.34 15.77
N THR A 100 -3.27 -8.47 17.06
CA THR A 100 -3.95 -9.62 17.66
C THR A 100 -3.14 -10.89 17.43
N GLY A 101 -1.94 -10.89 18.00
CA GLY A 101 -1.14 -12.08 18.16
C GLY A 101 -1.40 -12.82 19.46
N TRP A 102 -1.37 -14.15 19.40
CA TRP A 102 -1.43 -15.01 20.59
C TRP A 102 -0.09 -15.05 21.36
N GLN A 103 0.91 -14.26 20.94
CA GLN A 103 2.18 -14.17 21.66
C GLN A 103 2.01 -13.33 22.94
N TRP A 104 2.56 -13.86 24.04
CA TRP A 104 2.43 -13.26 25.37
C TRP A 104 2.86 -11.79 25.40
N GLN A 105 3.96 -11.46 24.71
CA GLN A 105 4.53 -10.12 24.71
C GLN A 105 3.51 -9.11 24.17
N VAL A 106 2.96 -9.35 22.97
CA VAL A 106 1.99 -8.42 22.35
C VAL A 106 0.65 -8.39 23.07
N THR A 107 0.21 -9.51 23.65
CA THR A 107 -1.04 -9.53 24.45
C THR A 107 -0.92 -8.65 25.72
N MET A 108 0.24 -8.67 26.38
CA MET A 108 0.45 -7.89 27.61
C MET A 108 0.67 -6.41 27.38
N THR A 109 1.18 -6.04 26.20
CA THR A 109 1.52 -4.67 25.84
C THR A 109 0.62 -4.12 24.73
N ARG A 110 -0.57 -4.71 24.56
CA ARG A 110 -1.60 -4.26 23.59
C ARG A 110 -1.07 -4.03 22.17
N ASP A 111 -0.25 -4.94 21.67
CA ASP A 111 0.35 -4.84 20.33
C ASP A 111 1.31 -3.65 20.08
N GLU A 112 1.63 -2.79 21.06
CA GLU A 112 2.59 -1.69 20.87
C GLU A 112 3.96 -2.15 20.32
N PRO A 113 4.57 -3.26 20.78
CA PRO A 113 5.81 -3.77 20.19
C PRO A 113 5.67 -4.19 18.74
N THR A 114 4.45 -4.52 18.28
CA THR A 114 4.18 -4.78 16.86
C THR A 114 4.41 -3.51 16.06
N ILE A 115 3.95 -2.35 16.52
CA ILE A 115 4.22 -1.06 15.87
C ILE A 115 5.71 -0.75 15.87
N GLU A 116 6.41 -0.93 17.00
CA GLU A 116 7.86 -0.73 17.06
C GLU A 116 8.60 -1.57 16.01
N VAL A 117 8.21 -2.84 15.86
CA VAL A 117 8.78 -3.73 14.84
C VAL A 117 8.44 -3.25 13.44
N LEU A 118 7.21 -2.85 13.15
CA LEU A 118 6.83 -2.37 11.81
C LEU A 118 7.56 -1.05 11.46
N ASN A 119 7.76 -0.16 12.43
CA ASN A 119 8.58 1.04 12.27
C ASN A 119 10.04 0.65 11.96
N ALA A 120 10.63 -0.28 12.74
CA ALA A 120 11.99 -0.76 12.53
C ALA A 120 12.18 -1.54 11.21
N LEU A 121 11.10 -2.09 10.65
CA LEU A 121 11.09 -2.72 9.33
C LEU A 121 10.98 -1.71 8.18
N ASP A 122 10.86 -0.40 8.46
CA ASP A 122 10.61 0.66 7.50
C ASP A 122 9.35 0.41 6.65
N ILE A 123 8.26 -0.06 7.28
CA ILE A 123 6.96 -0.14 6.61
C ILE A 123 6.53 1.29 6.23
N GLU A 124 6.16 1.49 4.96
CA GLU A 124 5.74 2.80 4.46
C GLU A 124 4.24 3.03 4.52
N ALA A 125 3.46 1.95 4.54
CA ALA A 125 2.01 1.99 4.69
C ALA A 125 1.49 0.62 5.11
N SER A 126 0.43 0.62 5.90
CA SER A 126 -0.29 -0.59 6.29
C SER A 126 -1.76 -0.47 5.93
N THR A 127 -2.38 -1.47 5.33
CA THR A 127 -3.84 -1.49 5.20
C THR A 127 -4.49 -1.96 6.49
N VAL A 128 -5.66 -1.40 6.82
CA VAL A 128 -6.45 -1.86 7.96
C VAL A 128 -7.08 -3.22 7.63
N GLY A 129 -6.62 -4.27 8.30
CA GLY A 129 -7.25 -5.58 8.35
C GLY A 129 -8.37 -5.62 9.37
N ASN A 130 -8.93 -6.81 9.62
CA ASN A 130 -10.02 -6.92 10.58
C ASN A 130 -9.50 -6.92 12.03
N HIS A 131 -8.31 -7.46 12.27
CA HIS A 131 -7.74 -7.54 13.62
C HIS A 131 -7.17 -6.21 14.11
N GLU A 132 -6.88 -5.27 13.22
CA GLU A 132 -6.55 -3.89 13.62
C GLU A 132 -7.68 -3.18 14.38
N LEU A 133 -8.91 -3.68 14.30
CA LEU A 133 -10.11 -3.09 14.88
C LEU A 133 -10.71 -3.89 16.06
N ASP A 134 -9.98 -4.87 16.59
CA ASP A 134 -10.48 -5.74 17.66
C ASP A 134 -10.75 -4.99 18.98
N ILE A 135 -9.93 -3.98 19.31
CA ILE A 135 -10.11 -3.16 20.51
C ILE A 135 -11.12 -2.04 20.24
N SER A 136 -10.77 -1.10 19.36
CA SER A 136 -11.66 -0.05 18.87
C SER A 136 -11.03 0.66 17.68
N GLU A 137 -11.82 1.46 16.97
CA GLU A 137 -11.30 2.32 15.91
C GLU A 137 -10.41 3.45 16.47
N TRP A 138 -10.77 4.04 17.62
CA TRP A 138 -9.92 5.01 18.33
C TRP A 138 -8.57 4.40 18.71
N PHE A 139 -8.56 3.15 19.18
CA PHE A 139 -7.33 2.46 19.51
C PHE A 139 -6.40 2.37 18.30
N LEU A 140 -6.92 2.14 17.10
CA LEU A 140 -6.12 2.14 15.89
C LEU A 140 -5.69 3.56 15.47
N ALA A 141 -6.64 4.49 15.39
CA ALA A 141 -6.44 5.80 14.77
C ALA A 141 -5.68 6.80 15.66
N ASP A 142 -5.91 6.77 16.97
CA ASP A 142 -5.39 7.75 17.91
C ASP A 142 -4.25 7.15 18.74
N HIS A 143 -4.39 5.89 19.20
CA HIS A 143 -3.34 5.24 19.97
C HIS A 143 -2.25 4.62 19.07
N MET A 144 -2.56 3.58 18.29
CA MET A 144 -1.54 2.86 17.51
C MET A 144 -0.93 3.70 16.39
N ALA A 145 -1.72 4.57 15.76
CA ALA A 145 -1.23 5.43 14.69
C ALA A 145 -0.57 6.73 15.20
N ALA A 146 -1.07 7.34 16.28
CA ALA A 146 -0.62 8.66 16.73
C ALA A 146 0.02 8.70 18.12
N GLY A 147 0.14 7.55 18.81
CA GLY A 147 0.78 7.44 20.13
C GLY A 147 -0.04 8.03 21.28
N ASP A 148 -1.35 8.25 21.12
CA ASP A 148 -2.19 8.79 22.19
C ASP A 148 -2.47 7.74 23.27
N CYS A 149 -2.29 8.12 24.53
CA CYS A 149 -2.49 7.27 25.69
C CYS A 149 -3.84 7.48 26.38
N ASP A 150 -4.65 8.46 25.97
CA ASP A 150 -5.92 8.87 26.61
C ASP A 150 -5.82 9.06 28.14
N GLY A 151 -4.61 9.39 28.63
CA GLY A 151 -4.34 9.51 30.06
C GLY A 151 -4.46 8.21 30.88
N ASP A 152 -4.63 7.04 30.25
CA ASP A 152 -4.66 5.75 30.94
C ASP A 152 -3.25 5.12 31.00
N PRO A 153 -2.63 5.02 32.19
CA PRO A 153 -1.32 4.39 32.34
C PRO A 153 -1.32 2.88 32.01
N GLY A 154 -2.48 2.24 31.89
CA GLY A 154 -2.63 0.85 31.43
C GLY A 154 -2.73 0.70 29.90
N MET A 155 -2.73 1.81 29.16
CA MET A 155 -2.81 1.82 27.70
C MET A 155 -1.46 2.05 27.03
N CYS A 156 -0.55 2.81 27.66
CA CYS A 156 0.76 3.12 27.11
C CYS A 156 1.89 2.40 27.85
N PHE A 157 2.65 1.59 27.11
CA PHE A 157 3.86 0.95 27.62
C PHE A 157 5.09 1.72 27.13
N PRO A 158 6.19 1.74 27.90
CA PRO A 158 7.45 2.25 27.39
C PRO A 158 7.90 1.40 26.20
N GLN A 159 8.41 2.06 25.17
CA GLN A 159 9.04 1.39 24.04
C GLN A 159 10.27 0.59 24.50
N SER A 160 10.79 -0.25 23.61
CA SER A 160 11.99 -1.06 23.86
C SER A 160 13.23 -0.25 24.27
N ASP A 161 13.30 1.02 23.88
CA ASP A 161 14.36 1.96 24.26
C ASP A 161 14.06 2.78 25.54
N GLY A 162 12.90 2.55 26.16
CA GLY A 162 12.43 3.22 27.37
C GLY A 162 11.75 4.57 27.14
N THR A 163 11.58 5.01 25.90
CA THR A 163 10.81 6.22 25.57
C THR A 163 9.30 5.94 25.61
N ALA A 164 8.48 6.99 25.60
CA ALA A 164 7.04 6.83 25.48
C ALA A 164 6.67 6.30 24.09
N PHE A 165 5.63 5.48 24.01
CA PHE A 165 5.08 5.01 22.75
C PHE A 165 4.69 6.19 21.84
N ALA A 166 5.23 6.21 20.63
CA ALA A 166 5.07 7.32 19.68
C ALA A 166 4.03 7.05 18.57
N GLY A 167 3.53 5.82 18.48
CA GLY A 167 2.69 5.36 17.37
C GLY A 167 3.48 4.95 16.13
N ALA A 168 2.75 4.77 15.03
CA ALA A 168 3.30 4.30 13.76
C ALA A 168 4.00 5.42 12.98
N ASP A 169 5.17 5.13 12.40
CA ASP A 169 5.86 6.02 11.46
C ASP A 169 5.22 6.01 10.05
N PHE A 170 4.14 5.24 9.89
CA PHE A 170 3.44 5.02 8.64
C PHE A 170 1.93 5.20 8.77
N PRO A 171 1.24 5.59 7.68
CA PRO A 171 -0.21 5.66 7.68
C PRO A 171 -0.86 4.27 7.64
N PHE A 172 -1.93 4.12 8.42
CA PHE A 172 -2.94 3.11 8.19
C PHE A 172 -3.88 3.54 7.06
N LEU A 173 -4.23 2.61 6.17
CA LEU A 173 -5.04 2.86 4.98
C LEU A 173 -6.36 2.09 5.01
N ALA A 174 -7.46 2.82 4.84
CA ALA A 174 -8.79 2.23 4.64
C ALA A 174 -9.68 3.15 3.79
N GLY A 175 -10.05 2.72 2.59
CA GLY A 175 -10.93 3.47 1.68
C GLY A 175 -12.42 3.12 1.83
N ASN A 176 -12.76 2.30 2.83
CA ASN A 176 -14.09 1.75 3.04
C ASN A 176 -14.54 1.80 4.51
N LEU A 177 -13.82 2.51 5.38
CA LEU A 177 -14.19 2.74 6.77
C LEU A 177 -14.72 4.16 6.93
N THR A 178 -15.89 4.27 7.57
CA THR A 178 -16.54 5.55 7.86
C THR A 178 -17.11 5.49 9.28
N ARG A 179 -16.89 6.54 10.07
CA ARG A 179 -17.53 6.71 11.37
C ARG A 179 -19.01 7.02 11.17
N THR A 180 -19.81 6.60 12.15
CA THR A 180 -21.22 6.97 12.25
C THR A 180 -21.42 7.88 13.46
N PRO A 181 -22.33 8.87 13.39
CA PRO A 181 -23.27 9.18 12.30
C PRO A 181 -22.73 10.18 11.27
N ASP A 182 -21.56 10.77 11.49
CA ASP A 182 -21.06 11.91 10.70
C ASP A 182 -20.47 11.53 9.34
N GLY A 183 -20.17 10.24 9.12
CA GLY A 183 -19.61 9.74 7.87
C GLY A 183 -18.13 10.08 7.68
N SER A 184 -17.42 10.50 8.73
CA SER A 184 -16.00 10.85 8.64
C SER A 184 -15.16 9.60 8.31
N GLU A 185 -14.12 9.78 7.49
CA GLU A 185 -13.20 8.71 7.09
C GLU A 185 -11.91 8.84 7.93
N PRO A 186 -11.69 7.95 8.93
CA PRO A 186 -10.57 8.11 9.86
C PRO A 186 -9.20 7.78 9.25
N PHE A 187 -9.16 7.10 8.09
CA PHE A 187 -7.94 6.66 7.43
C PHE A 187 -7.89 7.13 5.98
N ALA A 188 -6.68 7.32 5.46
CA ALA A 188 -6.51 7.62 4.04
C ALA A 188 -6.91 6.42 3.17
N ALA A 189 -7.58 6.68 2.05
CA ALA A 189 -7.96 5.62 1.11
C ALA A 189 -6.76 5.05 0.32
N SER A 190 -5.68 5.83 0.22
CA SER A 190 -4.50 5.48 -0.56
C SER A 190 -3.22 6.13 -0.03
N TYR A 191 -2.10 5.44 -0.18
CA TYR A 191 -0.75 5.98 -0.01
C TYR A 191 -0.14 6.28 -1.39
N VAL A 192 0.60 7.39 -1.50
CA VAL A 192 1.23 7.80 -2.75
C VAL A 192 2.72 8.06 -2.53
N ARG A 193 3.58 7.26 -3.19
CA ARG A 193 5.04 7.41 -3.11
C ARG A 193 5.61 7.97 -4.40
N GLU A 194 6.54 8.92 -4.29
CA GLU A 194 7.37 9.32 -5.42
C GLU A 194 8.52 8.33 -5.65
N VAL A 195 8.64 7.82 -6.88
CA VAL A 195 9.72 6.92 -7.31
C VAL A 195 10.68 7.64 -8.26
N ARG A 196 11.95 7.24 -8.24
CA ARG A 196 13.01 7.84 -9.05
C ARG A 196 13.13 7.08 -10.37
N GLY A 197 13.00 7.82 -11.47
CA GLY A 197 13.33 7.34 -12.82
C GLY A 197 14.71 7.85 -13.27
N GLU A 198 15.20 7.28 -14.38
CA GLU A 198 16.43 7.73 -15.02
C GLU A 198 16.38 9.24 -15.32
N GLY A 199 17.49 9.95 -15.10
CA GLY A 199 17.59 11.39 -15.32
C GLY A 199 16.84 12.27 -14.30
N GLY A 200 16.38 11.72 -13.17
CA GLY A 200 15.74 12.48 -12.09
C GLY A 200 14.23 12.67 -12.24
N VAL A 201 13.59 11.93 -13.16
CA VAL A 201 12.13 11.94 -13.33
C VAL A 201 11.47 11.38 -12.06
N ARG A 202 10.44 12.05 -11.55
CA ARG A 202 9.64 11.60 -10.40
C ARG A 202 8.27 11.11 -10.88
N ALA A 203 7.88 9.89 -10.50
CA ALA A 203 6.55 9.35 -10.76
C ALA A 203 5.84 8.99 -9.45
N ARG A 204 4.51 8.97 -9.43
CA ARG A 204 3.70 8.64 -8.23
C ARG A 204 3.15 7.23 -8.34
N SER A 205 3.47 6.36 -7.38
CA SER A 205 2.88 5.02 -7.20
C SER A 205 1.81 5.07 -6.11
N ALA A 206 0.64 4.46 -6.32
CA ALA A 206 -0.48 4.50 -5.37
C ALA A 206 -0.90 3.09 -4.91
N SER A 207 -0.92 2.87 -3.60
CA SER A 207 -1.49 1.66 -2.97
C SER A 207 -2.86 1.99 -2.38
N SER A 208 -3.88 1.20 -2.67
CA SER A 208 -5.27 1.45 -2.25
C SER A 208 -5.81 0.35 -1.36
N ALA A 209 -6.50 0.71 -0.28
CA ALA A 209 -7.32 -0.22 0.47
C ALA A 209 -8.60 -0.58 -0.29
N SER A 210 -9.13 -1.80 -0.06
CA SER A 210 -10.21 -2.38 -0.86
C SER A 210 -11.49 -1.51 -0.85
N PRO A 211 -12.13 -1.24 -2.01
CA PRO A 211 -13.28 -0.36 -2.05
C PRO A 211 -14.55 -1.02 -1.47
N ARG A 212 -15.30 -0.21 -0.71
CA ARG A 212 -16.71 -0.35 -0.28
C ARG A 212 -17.22 -1.79 -0.12
N ARG A 213 -17.17 -2.29 1.12
CA ARG A 213 -18.09 -3.31 1.61
C ARG A 213 -18.61 -2.88 2.99
N PRO A 214 -19.92 -2.94 3.25
CA PRO A 214 -20.42 -2.78 4.61
C PRO A 214 -19.83 -3.90 5.47
N TRP A 215 -19.17 -3.54 6.56
CA TRP A 215 -18.86 -4.48 7.63
C TRP A 215 -20.19 -4.94 8.23
N SER A 216 -20.59 -6.20 7.96
CA SER A 216 -21.64 -6.86 8.73
C SER A 216 -20.97 -7.99 9.50
N GLY A 217 -20.80 -7.80 10.81
CA GLY A 217 -20.28 -8.83 11.70
C GLY A 217 -21.15 -10.08 11.63
N SER A 218 -20.71 -11.09 10.88
CA SER A 218 -20.98 -12.51 11.13
C SER A 218 -20.13 -13.34 10.18
N SER A 219 -19.41 -14.30 10.75
CA SER A 219 -18.65 -15.31 10.04
C SER A 219 -19.55 -16.11 9.09
N ARG A 220 -19.24 -16.09 7.78
CA ARG A 220 -19.30 -17.25 6.85
C ARG A 220 -19.03 -16.83 5.39
N ARG A 221 -17.95 -17.40 4.84
CA ARG A 221 -17.57 -17.55 3.42
C ARG A 221 -17.33 -16.27 2.62
N ILE A 222 -16.05 -15.90 2.55
CA ILE A 222 -15.51 -14.98 1.55
C ILE A 222 -15.67 -15.62 0.16
N ARG A 223 -16.42 -14.95 -0.75
CA ARG A 223 -16.35 -15.20 -2.20
C ARG A 223 -15.65 -14.03 -2.86
N TRP A 224 -14.52 -14.34 -3.50
CA TRP A 224 -13.80 -13.41 -4.35
C TRP A 224 -14.64 -13.04 -5.58
N VAL A 225 -14.88 -11.74 -5.79
CA VAL A 225 -15.54 -11.21 -6.98
C VAL A 225 -14.59 -10.19 -7.61
N ARG A 226 -14.21 -10.41 -8.87
CA ARG A 226 -13.33 -9.50 -9.60
C ARG A 226 -14.20 -8.44 -10.30
N CYS A 227 -13.93 -7.17 -10.04
CA CYS A 227 -14.60 -6.04 -10.69
C CYS A 227 -13.60 -5.20 -11.48
N ARG A 228 -13.98 -4.78 -12.69
CA ARG A 228 -13.21 -3.84 -13.52
C ARG A 228 -14.17 -2.86 -14.19
N ARG A 229 -13.91 -1.55 -14.05
CA ARG A 229 -14.72 -0.46 -14.64
C ARG A 229 -16.24 -0.60 -14.36
N GLY A 230 -16.61 -0.73 -13.09
CA GLY A 230 -18.01 -0.72 -12.67
C GLY A 230 -18.83 -1.97 -13.01
N ARG A 231 -18.22 -3.04 -13.54
CA ARG A 231 -18.89 -4.33 -13.77
C ARG A 231 -18.16 -5.44 -13.00
N CYS A 232 -18.94 -6.21 -12.25
CA CYS A 232 -18.47 -7.31 -11.41
C CYS A 232 -18.89 -8.65 -12.02
N TRP A 233 -17.95 -9.60 -12.07
CA TRP A 233 -18.17 -10.94 -12.61
C TRP A 233 -17.93 -11.97 -11.51
N THR A 234 -18.83 -12.95 -11.40
CA THR A 234 -18.58 -14.15 -10.59
C THR A 234 -17.55 -15.04 -11.31
N PRO A 235 -16.50 -15.54 -10.63
CA PRO A 235 -15.60 -16.50 -11.24
C PRO A 235 -16.35 -17.80 -11.59
N TRP A 236 -16.05 -18.33 -12.76
CA TRP A 236 -16.51 -19.63 -13.24
C TRP A 236 -16.06 -20.73 -12.27
N THR A 237 -17.00 -21.47 -11.67
CA THR A 237 -16.69 -22.69 -10.91
C THR A 237 -16.48 -23.85 -11.88
N PRO A 238 -15.33 -24.56 -11.87
CA PRO A 238 -15.22 -25.83 -12.56
C PRO A 238 -16.19 -26.82 -11.90
N ARG A 239 -17.06 -27.46 -12.68
CA ARG A 239 -17.79 -28.66 -12.21
C ARG A 239 -16.73 -29.72 -11.90
N GLN A 240 -16.58 -30.09 -10.62
CA GLN A 240 -15.96 -31.36 -10.28
C GLN A 240 -16.89 -32.48 -10.75
N SER A 241 -16.48 -33.21 -11.79
CA SER A 241 -17.10 -34.50 -12.11
C SER A 241 -16.69 -35.50 -11.03
N ALA A 242 -17.65 -35.89 -10.20
CA ALA A 242 -17.48 -37.00 -9.28
C ALA A 242 -17.45 -38.32 -10.06
N SER A 243 -16.31 -39.01 -10.04
CA SER A 243 -16.24 -40.45 -10.26
C SER A 243 -15.21 -41.02 -9.29
N GLN A 244 -15.69 -41.47 -8.13
CA GLN A 244 -14.93 -42.41 -7.29
C GLN A 244 -15.18 -43.84 -7.79
N PRO A 245 -14.14 -44.67 -8.00
CA PRO A 245 -14.31 -46.11 -7.95
C PRO A 245 -14.35 -46.56 -6.49
N ARG A 246 -15.32 -47.43 -6.16
CA ARG A 246 -15.39 -48.14 -4.89
C ARG A 246 -14.27 -49.18 -4.82
N ALA A 247 -13.62 -49.27 -3.66
CA ALA A 247 -12.98 -50.47 -3.13
C ALA A 247 -13.31 -50.53 -1.63
#